data_AF-A0AAD4F779-F1
#
_entry.id   AF-A0AAD4F779-F1
#
_cell.length_a   1.000
_cell.length_b   1.000
_cell.length_c   1.000
_cell.angle_alpha   90.00
_cell.angle_beta   90.00
_cell.angle_gamma   90.00
#
_symmetry.space_group_name_H-M   'P 1'
#
loop_
_entity.id
_entity.type
_entity.pdbx_description
1 polymer ?
#
loop_
_entity_poly.entity_id
_entity_poly.type
_entity_poly.pdbx_seq_one_letter_code
_entity_poly.pdbx_strand_id
1 'polypeptide(L)'
;MWLNMSSKPGSAPRAFLVFCLGLLVSLVGAAMSPPEITLACNGLARMSFDLKDLVNLVALKRNPGPFQDILDEFSDISDSCLSNISVMIRSSVVTEPTDQQLVYEAYSNFVQGLFELMDAVSEAAPVLIVLDKQAEFRVPAAVREMAGVVDCLLMQVIAVFPSNTSYSQQTANQKSQVDTHFRQAVHSFHLATANTSSPYSNTTTV
;
A
#
# COMPACT_ATOMS: atom_id res chain seq x y z
N MET A 1 27.90 -77.26 24.32
CA MET A 1 28.83 -76.95 23.21
C MET A 1 27.96 -76.43 22.08
N TRP A 2 27.86 -75.14 21.72
CA TRP A 2 28.70 -73.97 21.89
C TRP A 2 27.80 -72.73 22.03
N LEU A 3 28.24 -71.77 22.85
CA LEU A 3 27.81 -70.38 22.81
C LEU A 3 28.28 -69.75 21.51
N ASN A 4 27.45 -68.91 20.87
CA ASN A 4 27.98 -67.66 20.34
C ASN A 4 26.90 -66.57 20.23
N MET A 5 27.17 -65.48 20.93
CA MET A 5 26.45 -64.22 20.85
C MET A 5 26.85 -63.50 19.56
N SER A 6 25.90 -62.87 18.87
CA SER A 6 26.19 -61.63 18.13
C SER A 6 24.92 -60.81 17.97
N SER A 7 24.77 -59.82 18.83
CA SER A 7 23.85 -58.70 18.67
C SER A 7 24.35 -57.78 17.55
N LYS A 8 23.55 -57.58 16.50
CA LYS A 8 23.65 -56.39 15.65
C LYS A 8 22.39 -55.54 15.83
N PRO A 9 22.49 -54.33 16.40
CA PRO A 9 21.43 -53.34 16.33
C PRO A 9 21.60 -52.51 15.05
N GLY A 10 20.49 -52.13 14.42
CA GLY A 10 20.50 -51.06 13.42
C GLY A 10 19.82 -51.41 12.09
N SER A 11 18.48 -51.44 12.09
CA SER A 11 17.73 -51.03 10.90
C SER A 11 16.81 -49.88 11.31
N ALA A 12 17.37 -48.67 11.30
CA ALA A 12 16.61 -47.43 11.41
C ALA A 12 15.72 -47.26 10.15
N PRO A 13 14.60 -46.56 10.28
CA PRO A 13 13.39 -46.81 9.51
C PRO A 13 13.47 -46.20 8.11
N ARG A 14 13.15 -47.00 7.09
CA ARG A 14 12.89 -46.54 5.71
C ARG A 14 11.69 -45.60 5.58
N ALA A 15 11.04 -45.23 6.68
CA ALA A 15 9.90 -44.31 6.73
C ALA A 15 10.29 -42.83 6.92
N PHE A 16 11.53 -42.49 7.27
CA PHE A 16 11.93 -41.09 7.50
C PHE A 16 12.33 -40.34 6.22
N LEU A 17 12.79 -41.04 5.19
CA LEU A 17 13.32 -40.42 3.97
C LEU A 17 12.24 -39.94 2.98
N VAL A 18 10.97 -40.36 3.15
CA VAL A 18 9.85 -39.90 2.31
C VAL A 18 9.26 -38.57 2.82
N PHE A 19 9.45 -38.25 4.11
CA PHE A 19 8.91 -37.03 4.70
C PHE A 19 9.74 -35.77 4.35
N CYS A 20 11.03 -35.92 4.05
CA CYS A 20 11.88 -34.79 3.65
C CYS A 20 11.74 -34.38 2.17
N LEU A 21 11.21 -35.24 1.29
CA LEU A 21 11.00 -34.89 -0.12
C LEU A 21 9.63 -34.25 -0.40
N GLY A 22 8.63 -34.45 0.48
CA GLY A 22 7.31 -33.83 0.38
C GLY A 22 7.20 -32.43 0.99
N LEU A 23 8.12 -32.07 1.90
CA LEU A 23 8.17 -30.76 2.56
C LEU A 23 8.99 -29.69 1.83
N LEU A 24 9.61 -30.04 0.70
CA LEU A 24 10.37 -29.10 -0.14
C LEU A 24 9.54 -28.49 -1.28
N VAL A 25 8.24 -28.80 -1.38
CA VAL A 25 7.38 -28.38 -2.52
C VAL A 25 6.45 -27.19 -2.21
N SER A 26 6.41 -26.66 -0.99
CA SER A 26 5.43 -25.61 -0.61
C SER A 26 6.04 -24.35 -0.02
N LEU A 27 7.07 -23.79 -0.66
CA LEU A 27 7.46 -22.37 -0.50
C LEU A 27 7.47 -21.59 -1.83
N VAL A 28 6.75 -22.09 -2.84
CA VAL A 28 6.33 -21.26 -3.97
C VAL A 28 5.23 -20.34 -3.45
N GLY A 29 5.62 -19.23 -2.83
CA GLY A 29 4.69 -18.13 -2.56
C GLY A 29 4.08 -17.70 -3.89
N ALA A 30 2.76 -17.49 -3.89
CA ALA A 30 2.03 -17.11 -5.08
C ALA A 30 2.63 -15.82 -5.69
N ALA A 31 2.75 -15.79 -7.01
CA ALA A 31 3.04 -14.60 -7.78
C ALA A 31 1.72 -14.10 -8.37
N MET A 32 1.54 -12.78 -8.51
CA MET A 32 0.35 -12.25 -9.14
C MET A 32 0.44 -12.39 -10.66
N SER A 33 -0.64 -12.89 -11.26
CA SER A 33 -0.89 -12.82 -12.69
C SER A 33 -1.32 -11.40 -13.11
N PRO A 34 -1.18 -11.02 -14.40
CA PRO A 34 -1.59 -9.69 -14.84
C PRO A 34 -3.05 -9.33 -14.50
N PRO A 35 -4.04 -10.23 -14.64
CA PRO A 35 -5.41 -9.94 -14.21
C PRO A 35 -5.53 -9.64 -12.72
N GLU A 36 -4.76 -10.33 -11.86
CA GLU A 36 -4.75 -10.06 -10.41
C GLU A 36 -4.13 -8.70 -10.10
N ILE A 37 -3.07 -8.29 -10.82
CA ILE A 37 -2.47 -6.96 -10.68
C ILE A 37 -3.48 -5.88 -11.07
N THR A 38 -4.18 -6.06 -12.20
CA THR A 38 -5.27 -5.17 -12.64
C THR A 38 -6.36 -5.05 -11.58
N LEU A 39 -6.77 -6.16 -10.97
CA LEU A 39 -7.79 -6.15 -9.90
C LEU A 39 -7.29 -5.42 -8.65
N ALA A 40 -6.04 -5.65 -8.25
CA ALA A 40 -5.45 -4.97 -7.09
C ALA A 40 -5.39 -3.46 -7.28
N CYS A 41 -4.87 -2.98 -8.41
CA CYS A 41 -4.80 -1.55 -8.70
C CYS A 41 -6.21 -0.92 -8.76
N ASN A 42 -7.19 -1.58 -9.40
CA ASN A 42 -8.56 -1.05 -9.43
C ASN A 42 -9.27 -1.08 -8.07
N GLY A 43 -8.97 -2.07 -7.23
CA GLY A 43 -9.45 -2.13 -5.84
C GLY A 43 -8.92 -0.96 -5.03
N LEU A 44 -7.60 -0.69 -5.11
CA LEU A 44 -6.96 0.43 -4.43
C LEU A 44 -7.42 1.79 -4.96
N ALA A 45 -7.70 1.89 -6.27
CA ALA A 45 -8.31 3.08 -6.86
C ALA A 45 -9.66 3.38 -6.20
N ARG A 46 -10.52 2.36 -6.06
CA ARG A 46 -11.81 2.51 -5.40
C ARG A 46 -11.67 2.96 -3.96
N MET A 47 -10.79 2.32 -3.18
CA MET A 47 -10.55 2.73 -1.78
C MET A 47 -10.07 4.19 -1.69
N SER A 48 -9.23 4.62 -2.64
CA SER A 48 -8.77 6.02 -2.70
C SER A 48 -9.91 6.99 -2.98
N PHE A 49 -10.81 6.65 -3.92
CA PHE A 49 -12.00 7.45 -4.20
C PHE A 49 -13.00 7.47 -3.03
N ASP A 50 -13.19 6.33 -2.36
CA ASP A 50 -14.08 6.22 -1.21
C ASP A 50 -13.58 7.08 -0.03
N LEU A 51 -12.26 7.04 0.26
CA LEU A 51 -11.65 7.89 1.29
C LEU A 51 -11.71 9.37 0.91
N LYS A 52 -11.49 9.73 -0.36
CA LYS A 52 -11.69 11.10 -0.86
C LYS A 52 -13.11 11.57 -0.55
N ASP A 53 -14.11 10.76 -0.87
CA ASP A 53 -15.51 11.10 -0.66
C ASP A 53 -15.84 11.24 0.83
N LEU A 54 -15.25 10.41 1.69
CA LEU A 54 -15.34 10.53 3.15
C LEU A 54 -14.72 11.85 3.67
N VAL A 55 -13.51 12.20 3.22
CA VAL A 55 -12.85 13.47 3.57
C VAL A 55 -13.71 14.65 3.18
N ASN A 56 -14.22 14.65 1.94
CA ASN A 56 -15.12 15.70 1.44
C ASN A 56 -16.42 15.77 2.24
N LEU A 57 -17.01 14.63 2.59
CA LEU A 57 -18.22 14.57 3.39
C LEU A 57 -18.01 15.19 4.78
N VAL A 58 -16.93 14.81 5.47
CA VAL A 58 -16.59 15.35 6.80
C VAL A 58 -16.35 16.84 6.73
N ALA A 59 -15.56 17.31 5.75
CA ALA A 59 -15.28 18.72 5.55
C ALA A 59 -16.55 19.54 5.26
N LEU A 60 -17.41 19.04 4.35
CA LEU A 60 -18.65 19.70 3.95
C LEU A 60 -19.67 19.76 5.09
N LYS A 61 -19.85 18.65 5.82
CA LYS A 61 -20.83 18.56 6.91
C LYS A 61 -20.34 19.16 8.22
N ARG A 62 -19.04 19.46 8.33
CA ARG A 62 -18.40 19.94 9.57
C ARG A 62 -18.74 19.04 10.76
N ASN A 63 -18.79 17.74 10.53
CA ASN A 63 -19.13 16.74 11.54
C ASN A 63 -17.85 15.99 11.95
N PRO A 64 -17.37 16.14 13.19
CA PRO A 64 -16.17 15.43 13.63
C PRO A 64 -16.42 13.94 13.90
N GLY A 65 -17.67 13.48 13.92
CA GLY A 65 -18.03 12.08 14.22
C GLY A 65 -17.25 11.05 13.39
N PRO A 66 -17.16 11.18 12.06
CA PRO A 66 -16.43 10.26 11.18
C PRO A 66 -14.92 10.58 11.05
N PHE A 67 -14.34 11.42 11.93
CA PHE A 67 -12.94 11.79 11.80
C PHE A 67 -12.00 10.58 12.02
N GLN A 68 -12.36 9.69 12.94
CA GLN A 68 -11.59 8.46 13.14
C GLN A 68 -11.66 7.56 11.91
N ASP A 69 -12.82 7.47 11.26
CA ASP A 69 -13.01 6.70 10.03
C ASP A 69 -12.04 7.14 8.92
N ILE A 70 -11.74 8.44 8.80
CA ILE A 70 -10.71 8.92 7.84
C ILE A 70 -9.35 8.26 8.10
N LEU A 71 -8.94 8.17 9.37
CA LEU A 71 -7.64 7.61 9.74
C LEU A 71 -7.62 6.09 9.58
N ASP A 72 -8.73 5.43 9.87
CA ASP A 72 -8.87 3.99 9.69
C ASP A 72 -8.82 3.63 8.19
N GLU A 73 -9.48 4.40 7.32
CA GLU A 73 -9.43 4.19 5.86
C GLU A 73 -8.01 4.44 5.28
N PHE A 74 -7.24 5.39 5.82
CA PHE A 74 -5.81 5.51 5.47
C PHE A 74 -5.01 4.24 5.82
N SER A 75 -5.30 3.65 6.99
CA SER A 75 -4.70 2.38 7.42
C SER A 75 -5.12 1.24 6.50
N ASP A 76 -6.40 1.16 6.14
CA ASP A 76 -6.93 0.10 5.28
C ASP A 76 -6.31 0.13 3.88
N ILE A 77 -6.12 1.33 3.29
CA ILE A 77 -5.39 1.47 2.02
C ILE A 77 -3.95 0.99 2.18
N SER A 78 -3.28 1.34 3.27
CA SER A 78 -1.90 0.94 3.55
C SER A 78 -1.78 -0.58 3.70
N ASP A 79 -2.67 -1.21 4.46
CA ASP A 79 -2.73 -2.66 4.66
C ASP A 79 -3.05 -3.40 3.35
N SER A 80 -3.96 -2.87 2.55
CA SER A 80 -4.26 -3.40 1.21
C SER A 80 -3.05 -3.31 0.28
N CYS A 81 -2.29 -2.20 0.32
CA CYS A 81 -1.04 -2.08 -0.43
C CYS A 81 0.00 -3.11 0.04
N LEU A 82 0.22 -3.25 1.35
CA LEU A 82 1.16 -4.23 1.92
C LEU A 82 0.80 -5.67 1.54
N SER A 83 -0.48 -6.02 1.62
CA SER A 83 -1.00 -7.32 1.21
C SER A 83 -0.66 -7.60 -0.26
N ASN A 84 -0.93 -6.63 -1.15
CA ASN A 84 -0.62 -6.78 -2.58
C ASN A 84 0.89 -6.86 -2.85
N ILE A 85 1.71 -6.03 -2.18
CA ILE A 85 3.19 -6.08 -2.30
C ILE A 85 3.73 -7.48 -1.98
N SER A 86 3.20 -8.12 -0.93
CA SER A 86 3.69 -9.42 -0.46
C SER A 86 3.63 -10.54 -1.51
N VAL A 87 2.67 -10.43 -2.44
CA VAL A 87 2.45 -11.38 -3.54
C VAL A 87 3.08 -10.83 -4.83
N MET A 88 2.95 -9.53 -5.09
CA MET A 88 3.38 -8.88 -6.33
C MET A 88 4.90 -8.94 -6.55
N ILE A 89 5.71 -8.90 -5.49
CA ILE A 89 7.18 -8.97 -5.57
C ILE A 89 7.71 -10.22 -6.30
N ARG A 90 6.88 -11.27 -6.44
CA ARG A 90 7.22 -12.53 -7.11
C ARG A 90 6.74 -12.58 -8.57
N SER A 91 6.02 -11.56 -9.03
CA SER A 91 5.42 -11.51 -10.36
C SER A 91 6.50 -11.31 -11.42
N SER A 92 6.37 -12.05 -12.52
CA SER A 92 7.25 -11.88 -13.68
C SER A 92 6.86 -10.64 -14.48
N VAL A 93 7.78 -10.18 -15.32
CA VAL A 93 7.49 -9.17 -16.34
C VAL A 93 6.33 -9.62 -17.23
N VAL A 94 5.39 -8.71 -17.50
CA VAL A 94 4.23 -8.94 -18.36
C VAL A 94 4.67 -8.87 -19.82
N THR A 95 4.62 -9.99 -20.53
CA THR A 95 5.07 -10.08 -21.93
C THR A 95 3.97 -9.82 -22.94
N GLU A 96 2.73 -10.14 -22.61
CA GLU A 96 1.59 -9.99 -23.51
C GLU A 96 1.18 -8.52 -23.64
N PRO A 97 1.14 -7.94 -24.86
CA PRO A 97 0.83 -6.51 -25.04
C PRO A 97 -0.55 -6.09 -24.49
N THR A 98 -1.56 -6.96 -24.61
CA THR A 98 -2.90 -6.70 -24.08
C THR A 98 -2.89 -6.62 -22.56
N ASP A 99 -2.17 -7.53 -21.89
CA ASP A 99 -2.05 -7.51 -20.44
C ASP A 99 -1.26 -6.30 -19.94
N GLN A 100 -0.21 -5.88 -20.66
CA GLN A 100 0.51 -4.65 -20.34
C GLN A 100 -0.42 -3.44 -20.37
N GLN A 101 -1.26 -3.31 -21.39
CA GLN A 101 -2.22 -2.22 -21.48
C GLN A 101 -3.22 -2.24 -20.30
N LEU A 102 -3.78 -3.41 -19.98
CA LEU A 102 -4.76 -3.54 -18.89
C LEU A 102 -4.16 -3.25 -17.52
N VAL A 103 -2.91 -3.67 -17.27
CA VAL A 103 -2.18 -3.35 -16.04
C VAL A 103 -1.89 -1.85 -15.98
N TYR A 104 -1.48 -1.24 -17.10
CA TYR A 104 -1.19 0.19 -17.16
C TYR A 104 -2.44 1.06 -16.91
N GLU A 105 -3.57 0.70 -17.50
CA GLU A 105 -4.84 1.40 -17.28
C GLU A 105 -5.27 1.33 -15.81
N ALA A 106 -5.17 0.14 -15.20
CA ALA A 106 -5.49 -0.04 -13.78
C ALA A 106 -4.52 0.73 -12.86
N TYR A 107 -3.22 0.70 -13.16
CA TYR A 107 -2.21 1.49 -12.47
C TYR A 107 -2.55 2.99 -12.55
N SER A 108 -2.87 3.49 -13.74
CA SER A 108 -3.21 4.89 -13.96
C SER A 108 -4.49 5.29 -13.23
N ASN A 109 -5.48 4.40 -13.15
CA ASN A 109 -6.70 4.61 -12.37
C ASN A 109 -6.41 4.71 -10.86
N PHE A 110 -5.50 3.87 -10.33
CA PHE A 110 -5.06 3.99 -8.94
C PHE A 110 -4.33 5.32 -8.68
N VAL A 111 -3.40 5.67 -9.56
CA VAL A 111 -2.70 6.97 -9.48
C VAL A 111 -3.68 8.15 -9.50
N GLN A 112 -4.71 8.10 -10.35
CA GLN A 112 -5.76 9.12 -10.40
C GLN A 112 -6.51 9.20 -9.06
N GLY A 113 -6.87 8.05 -8.47
CA GLY A 113 -7.48 7.99 -7.14
C GLY A 113 -6.60 8.66 -6.07
N LEU A 114 -5.29 8.42 -6.10
CA LEU A 114 -4.35 9.06 -5.18
C LEU A 114 -4.25 10.57 -5.38
N PHE A 115 -4.24 11.06 -6.62
CA PHE A 115 -4.25 12.50 -6.90
C PHE A 115 -5.48 13.17 -6.29
N GLU A 116 -6.67 12.66 -6.60
CA GLU A 116 -7.91 13.28 -6.13
C GLU A 116 -8.05 13.16 -4.61
N LEU A 117 -7.59 12.07 -4.00
CA LEU A 117 -7.55 11.93 -2.56
C LEU A 117 -6.62 12.96 -1.90
N MET A 118 -5.38 13.09 -2.37
CA MET A 118 -4.41 14.04 -1.81
C MET A 118 -4.85 15.49 -2.02
N ASP A 119 -5.52 15.80 -3.14
CA ASP A 119 -6.09 17.12 -3.39
C ASP A 119 -7.24 17.40 -2.43
N ALA A 120 -8.18 16.47 -2.25
CA ALA A 120 -9.27 16.61 -1.28
C ALA A 120 -8.76 16.78 0.16
N VAL A 121 -7.74 16.01 0.55
CA VAL A 121 -7.09 16.12 1.87
C VAL A 121 -6.41 17.48 2.04
N SER A 122 -5.74 17.98 1.00
CA SER A 122 -5.11 19.30 1.00
C SER A 122 -6.13 20.42 1.20
N GLU A 123 -7.23 20.38 0.44
CA GLU A 123 -8.30 21.38 0.48
C GLU A 123 -9.06 21.34 1.82
N ALA A 124 -9.26 20.15 2.39
CA ALA A 124 -9.97 19.96 3.65
C ALA A 124 -9.15 20.37 4.89
N ALA A 125 -7.83 20.53 4.77
CA ALA A 125 -6.92 20.72 5.91
C ALA A 125 -7.38 21.82 6.91
N PRO A 126 -7.76 23.04 6.50
CA PRO A 126 -8.20 24.06 7.45
C PRO A 126 -9.47 23.67 8.22
N VAL A 127 -10.38 22.95 7.55
CA VAL A 127 -11.64 22.52 8.17
C VAL A 127 -11.37 21.38 9.16
N LEU A 128 -10.59 20.39 8.76
CA LEU A 128 -10.26 19.24 9.61
C LEU A 128 -9.55 19.66 10.90
N ILE A 129 -8.63 20.63 10.85
CA ILE A 129 -7.95 21.19 12.03
C ILE A 129 -8.90 21.96 12.96
N VAL A 130 -9.96 22.56 12.41
CA VAL A 130 -10.99 23.22 13.23
C VAL A 130 -11.89 22.19 13.91
N LEU A 131 -12.20 21.09 13.22
CA LEU A 131 -13.04 20.00 13.74
C LEU A 131 -12.33 19.18 14.82
N ASP A 132 -11.06 18.85 14.60
CA ASP A 132 -10.20 18.18 15.57
C ASP A 132 -8.81 18.82 15.54
N LYS A 133 -8.39 19.38 16.68
CA LYS A 133 -7.05 19.98 16.80
C LYS A 133 -5.93 18.98 16.60
N GLN A 134 -6.15 17.70 16.90
CA GLN A 134 -5.17 16.65 16.64
C GLN A 134 -5.02 16.33 15.15
N ALA A 135 -5.95 16.78 14.28
CA ALA A 135 -5.85 16.57 12.84
C ALA A 135 -4.58 17.17 12.23
N GLU A 136 -4.05 18.24 12.84
CA GLU A 136 -2.81 18.87 12.38
C GLU A 136 -1.57 17.97 12.48
N PHE A 137 -1.63 16.91 13.30
CA PHE A 137 -0.56 15.92 13.44
C PHE A 137 -0.95 14.56 12.89
N ARG A 138 -2.16 14.09 13.21
CA ARG A 138 -2.61 12.73 12.89
C ARG A 138 -2.81 12.52 11.40
N VAL A 139 -3.42 13.48 10.69
CA VAL A 139 -3.64 13.34 9.24
C VAL A 139 -2.31 13.39 8.48
N PRO A 140 -1.40 14.36 8.73
CA PRO A 140 -0.08 14.34 8.10
C PRO A 140 0.78 13.12 8.45
N ALA A 141 0.58 12.51 9.62
CA ALA A 141 1.26 11.26 9.96
C ALA A 141 0.72 10.09 9.10
N ALA A 142 -0.61 9.92 9.05
CA ALA A 142 -1.26 8.90 8.23
C ALA A 142 -0.93 9.03 6.74
N VAL A 143 -0.93 10.27 6.21
CA VAL A 143 -0.53 10.55 4.82
C VAL A 143 0.91 10.13 4.54
N ARG A 144 1.84 10.36 5.47
CA ARG A 144 3.25 9.95 5.31
C ARG A 144 3.44 8.44 5.37
N GLU A 145 2.70 7.77 6.25
CA GLU A 145 2.72 6.31 6.35
C GLU A 145 2.21 5.67 5.06
N MET A 146 1.04 6.09 4.58
CA MET A 146 0.50 5.64 3.31
C MET A 146 1.45 5.95 2.15
N ALA A 147 2.09 7.13 2.13
CA ALA A 147 3.04 7.49 1.08
C ALA A 147 4.17 6.47 0.93
N GLY A 148 4.75 6.02 2.05
CA GLY A 148 5.86 5.05 2.02
C GLY A 148 5.43 3.68 1.49
N VAL A 149 4.23 3.23 1.85
CA VAL A 149 3.71 1.93 1.38
C VAL A 149 3.29 1.99 -0.08
N VAL A 150 2.58 3.06 -0.47
CA VAL A 150 2.18 3.31 -1.86
C VAL A 150 3.40 3.43 -2.76
N ASP A 151 4.46 4.14 -2.34
CA ASP A 151 5.73 4.24 -3.05
C ASP A 151 6.29 2.85 -3.40
N CYS A 152 6.34 1.96 -2.40
CA CYS A 152 6.79 0.58 -2.57
C CYS A 152 5.90 -0.18 -3.57
N LEU A 153 4.58 -0.10 -3.44
CA LEU A 153 3.65 -0.78 -4.34
C LEU A 153 3.81 -0.29 -5.78
N LEU A 154 3.85 1.03 -6.01
CA LEU A 154 3.99 1.60 -7.35
C LEU A 154 5.31 1.16 -7.98
N MET A 155 6.41 1.07 -7.21
CA MET A 155 7.67 0.50 -7.70
C MET A 155 7.54 -0.97 -8.13
N GLN A 156 6.76 -1.78 -7.41
CA GLN A 156 6.52 -3.18 -7.81
C GLN A 156 5.69 -3.27 -9.09
N VAL A 157 4.66 -2.45 -9.25
CA VAL A 157 3.87 -2.42 -10.50
C VAL A 157 4.72 -1.92 -11.66
N ILE A 158 5.57 -0.91 -11.46
CA ILE A 158 6.51 -0.43 -12.49
C ILE A 158 7.44 -1.58 -12.93
N ALA A 159 7.91 -2.40 -12.00
CA ALA A 159 8.85 -3.49 -12.27
C ALA A 159 8.25 -4.63 -13.12
N VAL A 160 6.92 -4.76 -13.20
CA VAL A 160 6.30 -5.77 -14.07
C VAL A 160 6.27 -5.36 -15.54
N PHE A 161 6.53 -4.10 -15.88
CA PHE A 161 6.60 -3.66 -17.27
C PHE A 161 7.98 -3.96 -17.88
N PRO A 162 8.03 -4.43 -19.14
CA PRO A 162 9.30 -4.55 -19.84
C PRO A 162 9.96 -3.17 -20.01
N SER A 163 11.27 -3.08 -19.74
CA SER A 163 12.03 -1.82 -19.75
C SER A 163 12.13 -1.14 -21.12
N ASN A 164 11.84 -1.86 -22.21
CA ASN A 164 11.82 -1.36 -23.58
C ASN A 164 10.43 -0.86 -24.03
N THR A 165 9.47 -0.76 -23.11
CA THR A 165 8.11 -0.26 -23.40
C THR A 165 7.93 1.16 -22.91
N SER A 166 7.02 1.90 -23.57
CA SER A 166 6.63 3.24 -23.13
C SER A 166 5.94 3.23 -21.77
N TYR A 167 5.30 2.12 -21.37
CA TYR A 167 4.61 1.98 -20.09
C TYR A 167 5.57 2.16 -18.92
N SER A 168 6.74 1.52 -18.94
CA SER A 168 7.75 1.64 -17.87
C SER A 168 8.13 3.11 -17.57
N GLN A 169 8.29 3.93 -18.61
CA GLN A 169 8.58 5.36 -18.46
C GLN A 169 7.36 6.17 -17.99
N GLN A 170 6.18 5.89 -18.55
CA GLN A 170 4.95 6.61 -18.19
C GLN A 170 4.56 6.36 -16.73
N THR A 171 4.64 5.11 -16.26
CA THR A 171 4.34 4.75 -14.86
C THR A 171 5.31 5.40 -13.89
N ALA A 172 6.61 5.46 -14.23
CA ALA A 172 7.60 6.16 -13.41
C ALA A 172 7.34 7.68 -13.32
N ASN A 173 6.92 8.30 -14.42
CA ASN A 173 6.54 9.72 -14.42
C ASN A 173 5.31 9.98 -13.54
N GLN A 174 4.28 9.14 -13.67
CA GLN A 174 3.08 9.19 -12.82
C GLN A 174 3.42 9.04 -11.34
N LYS A 175 4.31 8.09 -10.99
CA LYS A 175 4.78 7.92 -9.61
C LYS A 175 5.43 9.19 -9.06
N SER A 176 6.30 9.86 -9.83
CA SER A 176 6.93 11.10 -9.39
C SER A 176 5.92 12.23 -9.13
N GLN A 177 4.81 12.24 -9.86
CA GLN A 177 3.70 13.15 -9.59
C GLN A 177 2.98 12.76 -8.29
N VAL A 178 2.75 11.47 -8.04
CA VAL A 178 2.15 10.97 -6.78
C VAL A 178 2.98 11.44 -5.58
N ASP A 179 4.30 11.27 -5.64
CA ASP A 179 5.23 11.73 -4.59
C ASP A 179 5.09 13.25 -4.31
N THR A 180 4.69 14.02 -5.32
CA THR A 180 4.46 15.47 -5.18
C THR A 180 3.13 15.77 -4.51
N HIS A 181 2.03 15.10 -4.91
CA HIS A 181 0.71 15.27 -4.28
C HIS A 181 0.73 14.88 -2.79
N PHE A 182 1.41 13.79 -2.42
CA PHE A 182 1.57 13.41 -1.00
C PHE A 182 2.31 14.48 -0.19
N ARG A 183 3.38 15.05 -0.74
CA ARG A 183 4.12 16.14 -0.08
C ARG A 183 3.28 17.41 0.03
N GLN A 184 2.50 17.73 -0.98
CA GLN A 184 1.58 18.87 -0.98
C GLN A 184 0.48 18.71 0.07
N ALA A 185 -0.12 17.53 0.20
CA ALA A 185 -1.12 17.24 1.23
C ALA A 185 -0.59 17.49 2.64
N VAL A 186 0.59 16.97 2.96
CA VAL A 186 1.26 17.24 4.25
C VAL A 186 1.55 18.73 4.44
N HIS A 187 2.03 19.40 3.39
CA HIS A 187 2.35 20.83 3.46
C HIS A 187 1.12 21.69 3.72
N SER A 188 -0.03 21.35 3.14
CA SER A 188 -1.30 22.06 3.34
C SER A 188 -1.74 22.10 4.79
N PHE A 189 -1.54 21.01 5.54
CA PHE A 189 -1.80 20.99 6.99
C PHE A 189 -0.83 21.88 7.77
N HIS A 190 0.47 21.82 7.47
CA HIS A 190 1.44 22.71 8.13
C HIS A 190 1.14 24.19 7.86
N LEU A 191 0.77 24.53 6.62
CA LEU A 191 0.39 25.88 6.23
C LEU A 191 -0.90 26.32 6.95
N ALA A 192 -1.90 25.45 7.02
CA ALA A 192 -3.15 25.72 7.73
C ALA A 192 -2.90 25.97 9.23
N THR A 193 -2.07 25.15 9.89
CA THR A 193 -1.66 25.34 11.29
C THR A 193 -0.92 26.65 11.50
N ALA A 194 0.05 26.97 10.63
CA ALA A 194 0.83 28.21 10.73
C ALA A 194 -0.05 29.47 10.63
N ASN A 195 -1.19 29.39 9.93
CA ASN A 195 -2.15 30.47 9.78
C ASN A 195 -3.19 30.55 10.93
N THR A 196 -3.12 29.67 11.94
CA THR A 196 -3.98 29.76 13.13
C THR A 196 -3.43 30.76 14.15
N SER A 197 -4.31 31.32 15.00
CA SER A 197 -3.92 32.30 16.02
C SER A 197 -3.02 31.75 17.13
N SER A 198 -2.97 30.43 17.30
CA SER A 198 -2.07 29.73 18.22
C SER A 198 -1.54 28.47 17.53
N PRO A 199 -0.54 28.61 16.64
CA PRO A 199 0.06 27.48 15.95
C PRO A 199 0.64 26.48 16.97
N TYR A 200 0.47 25.18 16.71
CA TYR A 200 1.04 24.12 17.56
C TYR A 200 0.59 24.21 19.03
N SER A 201 -0.67 24.58 19.27
CA SER A 201 -1.24 24.85 20.61
C SER A 201 -1.16 23.68 21.61
N ASN A 202 -0.78 22.50 21.17
CA ASN A 202 -0.53 21.31 21.98
C ASN A 202 0.93 21.15 22.45
N THR A 203 1.87 22.02 22.07
CA THR A 203 3.15 22.10 22.77
C THR A 203 2.94 22.84 24.09
N THR A 204 2.69 22.08 25.16
CA THR A 204 2.80 22.62 26.53
C THR A 204 4.21 23.15 26.72
N THR A 205 4.33 24.45 27.01
CA THR A 205 5.53 25.03 27.61
C THR A 205 5.87 24.23 28.87
N VAL A 206 6.97 23.48 28.80
CA VAL A 206 7.63 22.88 29.97
C VAL A 206 8.46 23.96 30.65
#